data_AF-A0A1E3X237-F1
#
_entry.id   AF-A0A1E3X237-F1
#
_cell.length_a   1.000
_cell.length_b   1.000
_cell.length_c   1.000
_cell.angle_alpha   90.00
_cell.angle_beta   90.00
_cell.angle_gamma   90.00
#
_symmetry.space_group_name_H-M   'P 1'
#
loop_
_entity.id
_entity.type
_entity.pdbx_description
1 polymer ?
#
loop_
_entity_poly.entity_id
_entity_poly.type
_entity_poly.pdbx_seq_one_letter_code
_entity_poly.pdbx_strand_id
1 'polypeptide(L)' 'MKYNPKLLDQFRHLIRTKHYSLRTENSYVNWVKRFILFHNKQHPATLDVNAVNKIF' A
#
# COMPACT_ATOMS: atom_id res chain seq x y z
N MET A 1 8.78 22.71 -7.54
CA MET A 1 8.48 21.39 -8.15
C MET A 1 7.56 20.63 -7.21
N LYS A 2 6.36 20.22 -7.65
CA LYS A 2 5.45 19.41 -6.80
C LYS A 2 6.02 17.98 -6.71
N TYR A 3 6.53 17.61 -5.55
CA TYR A 3 6.90 16.21 -5.27
C TYR A 3 5.61 15.41 -5.10
N ASN A 4 5.33 14.50 -6.03
CA ASN A 4 4.24 13.54 -5.91
C ASN A 4 4.83 12.23 -5.35
N PRO A 5 4.77 11.99 -4.03
CA PRO A 5 5.30 10.78 -3.44
C PRO A 5 4.60 9.56 -4.02
N LYS A 6 5.35 8.49 -4.31
CA LYS A 6 4.78 7.22 -4.76
C LYS A 6 3.86 6.67 -3.65
N LEU A 7 2.86 5.89 -4.03
CA LEU A 7 1.91 5.28 -3.10
C LEU A 7 2.59 4.57 -1.91
N LEU A 8 3.65 3.79 -2.17
CA LEU A 8 4.39 3.10 -1.11
C LEU A 8 5.12 4.06 -0.16
N ASP A 9 5.54 5.22 -0.64
CA ASP A 9 6.23 6.22 0.17
C ASP A 9 5.23 6.95 1.07
N GLN A 10 4.04 7.27 0.54
CA GLN A 10 2.90 7.76 1.33
C GLN A 10 2.51 6.77 2.42
N PHE A 11 2.42 5.48 2.06
CA PHE A 11 2.05 4.41 2.99
C PHE A 11 3.08 4.24 4.11
N ARG A 12 4.38 4.22 3.79
CA ARG A 12 5.45 4.16 4.81
C ARG A 12 5.42 5.37 5.75
N HIS A 13 5.18 6.56 5.21
CA HIS A 13 5.06 7.76 6.03
C HIS A 13 3.93 7.61 7.05
N LEU A 14 2.74 7.17 6.62
CA LEU A 14 1.60 6.91 7.51
C LEU A 14 1.91 5.86 8.59
N ILE A 15 2.58 4.76 8.24
CA ILE A 15 2.95 3.72 9.21
C ILE A 15 3.91 4.27 10.27
N ARG A 16 4.89 5.07 9.86
CA ARG A 16 5.87 5.70 10.75
C ARG A 16 5.23 6.76 11.64
N THR A 17 4.29 7.56 11.12
CA THR A 17 3.50 8.52 11.90
C THR A 17 2.65 7.82 12.96
N LYS A 18 2.18 6.60 12.68
CA LYS A 18 1.47 5.76 13.66
C LYS A 18 2.39 5.03 14.64
N HIS A 19 3.70 5.30 14.61
CA HIS A 19 4.71 4.70 15.48
C HIS A 19 4.74 3.16 15.47
N TYR A 20 4.35 2.55 14.35
CA TYR A 20 4.50 1.11 14.20
C TYR A 20 5.99 0.74 14.08
N SER A 21 6.31 -0.49 14.50
CA SER A 21 7.67 -1.01 14.36
C SER A 21 8.09 -1.12 12.89
N LEU A 22 9.39 -1.04 12.62
CA LEU A 22 9.97 -1.31 11.29
C LEU A 22 9.60 -2.71 10.76
N ARG A 23 9.42 -3.68 11.66
CA ARG A 23 8.97 -5.04 11.31
C ARG A 23 7.55 -5.01 10.74
N THR A 24 6.64 -4.27 11.39
CA THR A 24 5.27 -4.07 10.92
C THR A 24 5.24 -3.32 9.60
N GLU A 25 6.05 -2.27 9.45
CA GLU A 25 6.20 -1.52 8.19
C GLU A 25 6.56 -2.47 7.03
N ASN A 26 7.57 -3.32 7.21
CA ASN A 26 8.00 -4.27 6.19
C ASN A 26 6.92 -5.29 5.83
N SER A 27 6.23 -5.85 6.83
CA SER A 27 5.13 -6.79 6.59
C SER A 27 4.00 -6.15 5.79
N TYR A 28 3.60 -4.92 6.15
CA TYR A 28 2.48 -4.24 5.50
C TYR A 28 2.85 -3.79 4.09
N VAL A 29 4.06 -3.24 3.88
CA VAL A 29 4.56 -2.89 2.54
C VAL A 29 4.62 -4.12 1.63
N ASN A 30 5.04 -5.28 2.16
CA ASN A 30 5.05 -6.52 1.39
C ASN A 30 3.64 -6.98 1.01
N TRP A 31 2.66 -6.87 1.92
CA TRP A 31 1.25 -7.16 1.62
C TRP A 31 0.69 -6.23 0.55
N VAL A 32 0.92 -4.92 0.67
CA VAL A 32 0.47 -3.93 -0.32
C VAL A 32 1.10 -4.17 -1.70
N LYS A 33 2.39 -4.53 -1.76
CA LYS A 33 3.03 -4.91 -3.03
C LYS A 33 2.35 -6.12 -3.68
N ARG A 34 2.06 -7.18 -2.90
CA ARG A 34 1.37 -8.38 -3.39
C ARG A 34 -0.03 -8.06 -3.90
N PHE A 35 -0.77 -7.22 -3.17
CA PHE A 35 -2.09 -6.74 -3.57
C PHE A 35 -2.05 -5.99 -4.91
N ILE A 36 -1.11 -5.06 -5.08
CA ILE A 36 -0.95 -4.31 -6.33
C ILE A 36 -0.58 -5.25 -7.48
N LEU A 37 0.29 -6.23 -7.25
CA LEU A 37 0.66 -7.21 -8.28
C LEU A 37 -0.51 -8.11 -8.68
N PHE A 38 -1.33 -8.55 -7.71
CA PHE A 38 -2.52 -9.36 -7.96
C PHE A 38 -3.54 -8.62 -8.84
N HIS A 39 -3.69 -7.31 -8.64
CA HIS A 39 -4.57 -6.45 -9.43
C HIS A 39 -3.88 -5.82 -10.66
N ASN A 40 -2.93 -6.53 -11.28
CA ASN A 40 -2.25 -6.10 -12.51
C ASN A 40 -1.61 -4.70 -12.45
N LYS A 41 -1.08 -4.32 -11.28
CA LYS A 41 -0.47 -3.00 -11.01
C LYS A 41 -1.43 -1.81 -11.14
N GLN A 42 -2.74 -2.06 -11.06
CA GLN A 42 -3.72 -0.98 -10.97
C GLN A 42 -3.55 -0.21 -9.65
N HIS A 43 -3.80 1.09 -9.70
CA HIS A 43 -3.69 1.93 -8.52
C HIS A 43 -4.84 1.59 -7.54
N PRO A 44 -4.60 1.41 -6.23
CA PRO A 44 -5.66 1.02 -5.30
C PRO A 44 -6.84 1.98 -5.22
N ALA A 45 -6.63 3.27 -5.48
CA ALA A 45 -7.70 4.26 -5.53
C ALA A 45 -8.65 4.08 -6.74
N THR A 46 -8.24 3.33 -7.77
CA THR A 46 -9.09 2.98 -8.92
C THR A 46 -9.65 1.56 -8.80
N LEU A 47 -9.33 0.83 -7.73
CA LEU A 47 -9.89 -0.49 -7.47
C LEU A 47 -11.24 -0.34 -6.76
N ASP A 48 -12.22 -1.13 -7.20
CA ASP A 48 -13.51 -1.23 -6.52
C ASP A 48 -13.31 -1.73 -5.08
N VAL A 49 -14.17 -1.32 -4.15
CA VAL A 49 -14.11 -1.73 -2.73
C VAL A 49 -14.13 -3.26 -2.59
N ASN A 50 -14.78 -3.95 -3.53
CA ASN A 50 -14.82 -5.41 -3.60
C ASN A 50 -13.46 -6.06 -3.96
N ALA A 51 -12.48 -5.31 -4.46
CA ALA A 51 -11.15 -5.81 -4.77
C ALA A 51 -10.39 -6.29 -3.52
N VAL A 52 -10.74 -5.77 -2.34
CA VAL A 52 -10.19 -6.22 -1.05
C VAL A 52 -10.70 -7.62 -0.69
N ASN A 53 -11.97 -7.91 -1.01
CA ASN A 53 -12.60 -9.20 -0.71
C ASN A 53 -12.20 -10.31 -1.70
N LYS A 54 -11.79 -9.95 -2.93
CA LYS A 54 -11.36 -10.91 -3.97
C LYS A 54 -9.93 -11.45 -3.81
N ILE A 55 -9.25 -11.14 -2.71
CA ILE A 55 -7.92 -11.71 -2.40
C ILE A 55 -8.06 -13.18 -1.95
N PHE A 56 -9.26 -13.62 -1.54
CA PHE A 56 -9.58 -14.97 -1.09
C PHE A 56 -10.65 -15.64 -1.97
#